data_AF-A0A8B9PEF2-F1
#
_entry.id   AF-A0A8B9PEF2-F1
#
_cell.length_a   1.000
_cell.length_b   1.000
_cell.length_c   1.000
_cell.angle_alpha   90.00
_cell.angle_beta   90.00
_cell.angle_gamma   90.00
#
_symmetry.space_group_name_H-M   'P 1'
#
loop_
_entity.id
_entity.type
_entity.pdbx_description
1 polymer ?
#
loop_
_entity_poly.entity_id
_entity_poly.type
_entity_poly.pdbx_seq_one_letter_code
_entity_poly.pdbx_strand_id
1 'polypeptide(L)'
;PQEQSSAGGTPRAPSRNLFPKDTLMDLYVYISEHEHFTDFNVSSALFWQKRDLVYGDWTSGENADGCYEHYGEVDISQSVQQNGSIYIHVYFTKSGFHPDPRQKNLYRRLATVHTSRMINKYKRRRFQKTKNLLTGETEADPEMIKRAEDYGPVEVISHWHPNLTINMVDDHTPWVKGSVPPPLDQYVKFDAVSGDYYPILYFNDYWNLQKDYFPINETLQRLPFRLSFCPLSLWRWQLYAAQSTKSPWNFLGEDLYEQSDEEQDSVKVALLETNPYLLALTIIVSIVHSIFEFLAFKNDIQFWNSRQSLEGLSVRSVFFGVFQSLVVLLYILDNETNFVVQVSVFIGLLIDLWKITKVMDVRLDRENKVAGVFPRLTFKDKSTYIESSTKVYDDMAFRYLSWILFPLLGCYAVYSLLYLEHKGWYSWVLSMLYGFLLTFGFITMTPQLFINYKLKSVAHLPWRMLTYKALNTFIDDLFAFVIKMPMMYRIGCLRDDVVFFIYLYQRWIYRVDLTRVNEFGISGED
;
A
#
# COMPACT_ATOMS: atom_id res chain seq x y z
N PRO A 1 23.73 -26.97 -17.63
CA PRO A 1 23.83 -27.91 -18.80
C PRO A 1 22.51 -28.66 -18.95
N GLN A 2 21.72 -28.24 -19.95
CA GLN A 2 20.42 -28.82 -20.28
C GLN A 2 20.59 -30.25 -20.81
N GLU A 3 19.91 -31.22 -20.20
CA GLU A 3 19.47 -32.41 -20.91
C GLU A 3 18.13 -32.12 -21.57
N GLN A 4 18.13 -32.19 -22.90
CA GLN A 4 16.94 -32.24 -23.72
C GLN A 4 16.19 -33.55 -23.45
N SER A 5 15.10 -33.49 -22.69
CA SER A 5 14.08 -34.55 -22.69
C SER A 5 12.94 -34.14 -23.62
N SER A 6 13.01 -34.64 -24.85
CA SER A 6 11.87 -34.76 -25.76
C SER A 6 10.86 -35.76 -25.18
N ALA A 7 9.93 -35.27 -24.35
CA ALA A 7 8.75 -36.03 -23.99
C ALA A 7 7.59 -35.61 -24.90
N GLY A 8 7.22 -36.51 -25.81
CA GLY A 8 5.95 -36.43 -26.54
C GLY A 8 4.79 -36.44 -25.55
N GLY A 9 4.28 -35.26 -25.24
CA GLY A 9 3.02 -35.13 -24.52
C GLY A 9 1.88 -35.42 -25.48
N THR A 10 1.12 -36.48 -25.23
CA THR A 10 -0.23 -36.64 -25.78
C THR A 10 -0.98 -35.31 -25.63
N PRO A 11 -1.60 -34.76 -26.69
CA PRO A 11 -2.37 -33.52 -26.58
C PRO A 11 -3.40 -33.70 -25.47
N ARG A 12 -3.26 -32.92 -24.39
CA ARG A 12 -4.18 -33.00 -23.25
C ARG A 12 -5.55 -32.56 -23.77
N ALA A 13 -6.53 -33.46 -23.71
CA ALA A 13 -7.87 -33.16 -24.16
C ALA A 13 -8.46 -32.00 -23.33
N PRO A 14 -9.24 -31.10 -23.96
CA PRO A 14 -9.98 -30.08 -23.23
C PRO A 14 -10.96 -30.75 -22.27
N SER A 15 -10.87 -30.40 -20.99
CA SER A 15 -11.78 -30.89 -19.96
C SER A 15 -13.13 -30.19 -20.05
N ARG A 16 -14.18 -30.85 -19.58
CA ARG A 16 -15.53 -30.26 -19.49
C ARG A 16 -15.95 -30.10 -18.04
N ASN A 17 -16.89 -29.18 -17.79
CA ASN A 17 -17.51 -29.05 -16.49
C ASN A 17 -18.41 -30.26 -16.24
N LEU A 18 -18.26 -30.92 -15.09
CA LEU A 18 -19.07 -32.06 -14.68
C LEU A 18 -20.57 -31.73 -14.50
N PHE A 19 -20.89 -30.45 -14.30
CA PHE A 19 -22.27 -29.97 -14.18
C PHE A 19 -22.55 -29.11 -15.43
N PRO A 20 -23.28 -29.64 -16.43
CA PRO A 20 -23.72 -28.83 -17.54
C PRO A 20 -24.70 -27.75 -17.09
N LYS A 21 -24.91 -26.75 -17.94
CA LYS A 21 -25.94 -25.74 -17.73
C LYS A 21 -27.31 -26.39 -17.46
N ASP A 22 -28.09 -25.76 -16.59
CA ASP A 22 -29.43 -26.19 -16.19
C ASP A 22 -29.47 -27.49 -15.36
N THR A 23 -28.32 -27.92 -14.83
CA THR A 23 -28.28 -29.05 -13.88
C THR A 23 -28.95 -28.67 -12.57
N LEU A 24 -29.92 -29.47 -12.14
CA LEU A 24 -30.51 -29.36 -10.81
C LEU A 24 -29.54 -29.83 -9.73
N MET A 25 -29.36 -29.00 -8.71
CA MET A 25 -28.44 -29.21 -7.61
C MET A 25 -29.05 -28.84 -6.25
N ASP A 26 -28.55 -29.48 -5.21
CA ASP A 26 -28.91 -29.22 -3.83
C ASP A 26 -27.68 -28.72 -3.07
N LEU A 27 -27.88 -27.66 -2.28
CA LEU A 27 -26.87 -27.05 -1.41
C LEU A 27 -27.03 -27.55 0.02
N TYR A 28 -25.92 -27.99 0.60
CA TYR A 28 -25.79 -28.33 2.01
C TYR A 28 -24.59 -27.59 2.59
N VAL A 29 -24.82 -26.84 3.66
CA VAL A 29 -23.79 -26.09 4.37
C VAL A 29 -23.71 -26.58 5.79
N TYR A 30 -22.52 -27.03 6.18
CA TYR A 30 -22.22 -27.46 7.54
C TYR A 30 -21.18 -26.55 8.17
N ILE A 31 -21.28 -26.35 9.47
CA ILE A 31 -20.31 -25.59 10.26
C ILE A 31 -19.69 -26.54 11.29
N SER A 32 -18.37 -26.52 11.41
CA SER A 32 -17.65 -27.34 12.40
C SER A 32 -16.29 -26.74 12.74
N GLU A 33 -15.72 -27.15 13.86
CA GLU A 33 -14.37 -26.72 14.30
C GLU A 33 -13.24 -27.51 13.61
N HIS A 34 -13.58 -28.53 12.83
CA HIS A 34 -12.63 -29.40 12.15
C HIS A 34 -12.49 -29.04 10.67
N GLU A 35 -11.26 -29.13 10.15
CA GLU A 35 -10.95 -28.90 8.72
C GLU A 35 -11.54 -29.96 7.80
N HIS A 36 -11.82 -31.16 8.32
CA HIS A 36 -12.51 -32.24 7.61
C HIS A 36 -13.82 -32.57 8.30
N PHE A 37 -14.92 -32.43 7.57
CA PHE A 37 -16.25 -32.71 8.09
C PHE A 37 -16.58 -34.20 7.98
N THR A 38 -16.90 -34.83 9.12
CA THR A 38 -17.29 -36.25 9.21
C THR A 38 -18.69 -36.47 9.78
N ASP A 39 -19.32 -35.41 10.29
CA ASP A 39 -20.45 -35.50 11.22
C ASP A 39 -21.78 -35.20 10.54
N PHE A 40 -22.02 -35.81 9.38
CA PHE A 40 -23.24 -35.65 8.58
C PHE A 40 -24.54 -36.04 9.30
N ASN A 41 -24.45 -36.82 10.39
CA ASN A 41 -25.59 -37.26 11.19
C ASN A 41 -26.05 -36.21 12.22
N VAL A 42 -25.23 -35.19 12.49
CA VAL A 42 -25.52 -34.20 13.52
C VAL A 42 -26.33 -33.07 12.89
N SER A 43 -27.63 -33.01 13.23
CA SER A 43 -28.53 -31.99 12.68
C SER A 43 -28.15 -30.56 13.09
N SER A 44 -27.49 -30.38 14.24
CA SER A 44 -27.02 -29.06 14.69
C SER A 44 -25.81 -28.53 13.89
N ALA A 45 -25.10 -29.39 13.16
CA ALA A 45 -24.00 -28.97 12.31
C ALA A 45 -24.49 -28.45 10.95
N LEU A 46 -25.72 -28.82 10.53
CA LEU A 46 -26.32 -28.36 9.28
C LEU A 46 -26.85 -26.93 9.49
N PHE A 47 -26.16 -25.96 8.90
CA PHE A 47 -26.55 -24.56 8.97
C PHE A 47 -27.59 -24.20 7.90
N TRP A 48 -27.40 -24.66 6.66
CA TRP A 48 -28.29 -24.34 5.57
C TRP A 48 -28.48 -25.50 4.60
N GLN A 49 -29.73 -25.77 4.23
CA GLN A 49 -30.10 -26.67 3.15
C GLN A 49 -31.03 -25.95 2.17
N LYS A 50 -30.68 -25.96 0.88
CA LYS A 50 -31.52 -25.44 -0.19
C LYS A 50 -31.56 -26.45 -1.32
N ARG A 51 -32.77 -26.83 -1.74
CA ARG A 51 -33.02 -27.79 -2.83
C ARG A 51 -33.43 -27.08 -4.10
N ASP A 52 -33.34 -27.81 -5.20
CA ASP A 52 -33.84 -27.40 -6.52
C ASP A 52 -33.16 -26.11 -7.04
N LEU A 53 -31.88 -25.93 -6.73
CA LEU A 53 -31.06 -24.89 -7.34
C LEU A 53 -30.70 -25.30 -8.76
N VAL A 54 -30.63 -24.35 -9.68
CA VAL A 54 -30.28 -24.61 -11.08
C VAL A 54 -28.90 -24.02 -11.37
N TYR A 55 -27.99 -24.83 -11.91
CA TYR A 55 -26.65 -24.35 -12.27
C TYR A 55 -26.72 -23.37 -13.45
N GLY A 56 -26.26 -22.13 -13.23
CA GLY A 56 -26.30 -21.05 -14.22
C GLY A 56 -27.63 -20.28 -14.26
N ASP A 57 -28.44 -20.34 -13.19
CA ASP A 57 -29.65 -19.54 -13.06
C ASP A 57 -29.35 -18.16 -12.47
N TRP A 58 -29.75 -17.13 -13.22
CA TRP A 58 -29.55 -15.70 -12.93
C TRP A 58 -30.85 -14.96 -12.64
N THR A 59 -31.98 -15.67 -12.61
CA THR A 59 -33.33 -15.08 -12.62
C THR A 59 -34.18 -15.47 -11.42
N SER A 60 -33.87 -16.57 -10.75
CA SER A 60 -34.56 -16.95 -9.52
C SER A 60 -34.13 -16.08 -8.31
N GLY A 61 -34.74 -16.31 -7.15
CA GLY A 61 -34.46 -15.53 -5.93
C GLY A 61 -35.45 -14.39 -5.73
N GLU A 62 -35.40 -13.76 -4.56
CA GLU A 62 -36.36 -12.71 -4.16
C GLU A 62 -36.21 -11.43 -5.01
N ASN A 63 -34.98 -11.13 -5.44
CA ASN A 63 -34.65 -9.94 -6.23
C ASN A 63 -34.50 -10.21 -7.73
N ALA A 64 -34.83 -11.44 -8.18
CA ALA A 64 -34.65 -11.91 -9.55
C ALA A 64 -33.19 -11.81 -10.07
N ASP A 65 -32.23 -12.08 -9.20
CA ASP A 65 -30.77 -11.98 -9.43
C ASP A 65 -30.03 -13.32 -9.31
N GLY A 66 -30.77 -14.43 -9.11
CA GLY A 66 -30.24 -15.76 -8.84
C GLY A 66 -29.76 -15.96 -7.40
N CYS A 67 -29.95 -14.97 -6.51
CA CYS A 67 -29.41 -15.01 -5.16
C CYS A 67 -30.42 -15.51 -4.13
N TYR A 68 -29.91 -16.24 -3.13
CA TYR A 68 -30.68 -16.70 -1.97
C TYR A 68 -29.92 -16.40 -0.69
N GLU A 69 -30.63 -15.99 0.34
CA GLU A 69 -30.03 -15.64 1.62
C GLU A 69 -30.58 -16.51 2.76
N HIS A 70 -29.71 -16.78 3.73
CA HIS A 70 -30.08 -17.46 4.96
C HIS A 70 -29.43 -16.76 6.15
N TYR A 71 -30.23 -16.50 7.17
CA TYR A 71 -29.81 -15.84 8.40
C TYR A 71 -29.98 -16.81 9.57
N GLY A 72 -28.93 -16.96 10.38
CA GLY A 72 -28.94 -17.82 11.55
C GLY A 72 -27.91 -17.40 12.58
N GLU A 73 -27.96 -18.02 13.75
CA GLU A 73 -26.95 -17.88 14.79
C GLU A 73 -26.13 -19.16 14.86
N VAL A 74 -24.81 -19.02 15.01
CA VAL A 74 -23.87 -20.14 15.17
C VAL A 74 -23.45 -20.20 16.64
N ASP A 75 -23.72 -21.33 17.30
CA ASP A 75 -23.23 -21.59 18.65
C ASP A 75 -21.71 -21.81 18.62
N ILE A 76 -20.97 -21.13 19.49
CA ILE A 76 -19.52 -21.26 19.61
C ILE A 76 -19.11 -21.97 20.90
N SER A 77 -18.12 -22.86 20.79
CA SER A 77 -17.56 -23.53 21.96
C SER A 77 -16.49 -22.68 22.65
N GLN A 78 -16.08 -23.11 23.84
CA GLN A 78 -14.97 -22.48 24.58
C GLN A 78 -13.65 -22.53 23.81
N SER A 79 -13.45 -23.51 22.92
CA SER A 79 -12.24 -23.61 22.10
C SER A 79 -12.14 -22.39 21.16
N VAL A 80 -13.24 -22.04 20.49
CA VAL A 80 -13.32 -20.92 19.54
C VAL A 80 -13.20 -19.57 20.26
N GLN A 81 -13.75 -19.47 21.47
CA GLN A 81 -13.57 -18.30 22.36
C GLN A 81 -12.09 -18.10 22.72
N GLN A 82 -11.34 -19.19 22.86
CA GLN A 82 -9.89 -19.19 23.14
C GLN A 82 -9.07 -19.28 21.84
N ASN A 83 -9.43 -18.48 20.82
CA ASN A 83 -8.76 -18.43 19.52
C ASN A 83 -8.76 -19.73 18.69
N GLY A 84 -9.69 -20.65 18.95
CA GLY A 84 -9.92 -21.83 18.10
C GLY A 84 -10.37 -21.46 16.67
N SER A 85 -10.20 -22.40 15.74
CA SER A 85 -10.59 -22.24 14.34
C SER A 85 -12.00 -22.79 14.09
N ILE A 86 -12.79 -22.09 13.27
CA ILE A 86 -14.10 -22.55 12.82
C ILE A 86 -14.16 -22.60 11.29
N TYR A 87 -14.71 -23.67 10.74
CA TYR A 87 -14.74 -23.97 9.32
C TYR A 87 -16.17 -24.08 8.82
N ILE A 88 -16.41 -23.52 7.63
CA ILE A 88 -17.60 -23.78 6.82
C ILE A 88 -17.27 -24.87 5.80
N HIS A 89 -18.19 -25.83 5.66
CA HIS A 89 -18.10 -26.92 4.69
C HIS A 89 -19.31 -26.84 3.77
N VAL A 90 -19.06 -26.54 2.51
CA VAL A 90 -20.11 -26.37 1.50
C VAL A 90 -20.08 -27.56 0.56
N TYR A 91 -21.24 -28.22 0.45
CA TYR A 91 -21.47 -29.31 -0.46
C TYR A 91 -22.55 -28.94 -1.47
N PHE A 92 -22.25 -29.16 -2.75
CA PHE A 92 -23.25 -29.16 -3.81
C PHE A 92 -23.39 -30.57 -4.35
N THR A 93 -24.61 -31.09 -4.38
CA THR A 93 -24.91 -32.38 -5.02
C THR A 93 -25.81 -32.18 -6.21
N LYS A 94 -25.72 -33.04 -7.24
CA LYS A 94 -26.82 -33.14 -8.21
C LYS A 94 -28.09 -33.58 -7.48
N SER A 95 -29.24 -33.06 -7.89
CA SER A 95 -30.52 -33.36 -7.24
C SER A 95 -30.74 -34.87 -7.11
N GLY A 96 -31.14 -35.32 -5.92
CA GLY A 96 -31.35 -36.73 -5.58
C GLY A 96 -30.12 -37.48 -5.04
N PHE A 97 -28.93 -36.85 -5.01
CA PHE A 97 -27.74 -37.42 -4.35
C PHE A 97 -27.48 -36.76 -2.99
N HIS A 98 -26.91 -37.54 -2.06
CA HIS A 98 -26.57 -37.11 -0.70
C HIS A 98 -25.06 -36.84 -0.56
N PRO A 99 -24.61 -35.83 0.21
CA PRO A 99 -23.19 -35.51 0.36
C PRO A 99 -22.39 -36.50 1.21
N ASP A 100 -23.06 -37.27 2.09
CA ASP A 100 -22.40 -38.21 3.01
C ASP A 100 -21.80 -39.44 2.28
N PRO A 101 -20.47 -39.64 2.31
CA PRO A 101 -19.81 -40.80 1.71
C PRO A 101 -20.21 -42.16 2.31
N ARG A 102 -20.75 -42.18 3.54
CA ARG A 102 -21.19 -43.42 4.21
C ARG A 102 -22.45 -43.99 3.57
N GLN A 103 -23.28 -43.14 2.97
CA GLN A 103 -24.50 -43.55 2.28
C GLN A 103 -24.20 -43.98 0.83
N LYS A 104 -23.55 -45.13 0.64
CA LYS A 104 -23.07 -45.62 -0.67
C LYS A 104 -24.13 -45.67 -1.78
N ASN A 105 -25.42 -45.82 -1.44
CA ASN A 105 -26.52 -45.87 -2.41
C ASN A 105 -26.90 -44.48 -2.96
N LEU A 106 -26.70 -43.43 -2.16
CA LEU A 106 -27.11 -42.06 -2.45
C LEU A 106 -25.93 -41.13 -2.73
N TYR A 107 -24.71 -41.53 -2.37
CA TYR A 107 -23.50 -40.76 -2.62
C TYR A 107 -22.87 -41.10 -3.96
N ARG A 108 -22.52 -40.07 -4.74
CA ARG A 108 -21.70 -40.21 -5.94
C ARG A 108 -20.63 -39.14 -6.00
N ARG A 109 -19.36 -39.54 -5.97
CA ARG A 109 -18.19 -38.65 -5.99
C ARG A 109 -18.16 -37.64 -7.15
N LEU A 110 -18.63 -38.03 -8.35
CA LEU A 110 -18.69 -37.12 -9.51
C LEU A 110 -19.91 -36.19 -9.50
N ALA A 111 -20.90 -36.48 -8.64
CA ALA A 111 -22.10 -35.69 -8.49
C ALA A 111 -22.06 -34.79 -7.24
N THR A 112 -20.96 -34.82 -6.48
CA THR A 112 -20.79 -34.04 -5.24
C THR A 112 -19.54 -33.16 -5.35
N VAL A 113 -19.71 -31.87 -5.13
CA VAL A 113 -18.63 -30.88 -5.02
C VAL A 113 -18.50 -30.51 -3.55
N HIS A 114 -17.27 -30.51 -3.03
CA HIS A 114 -16.98 -30.12 -1.65
C HIS A 114 -15.85 -29.10 -1.60
N THR A 115 -16.09 -28.02 -0.86
CA THR A 115 -15.05 -27.06 -0.49
C THR A 115 -15.25 -26.61 0.95
N SER A 116 -14.16 -26.57 1.71
CA SER A 116 -14.12 -26.06 3.07
C SER A 116 -13.29 -24.78 3.14
N ARG A 117 -13.63 -23.90 4.09
CA ARG A 117 -12.89 -22.66 4.35
C ARG A 117 -12.99 -22.29 5.83
N MET A 118 -11.92 -21.74 6.39
CA MET A 118 -11.94 -21.14 7.73
C MET A 118 -12.69 -19.80 7.70
N ILE A 119 -13.66 -19.60 8.59
CA ILE A 119 -14.53 -18.42 8.60
C ILE A 119 -13.96 -17.31 9.49
N ASN A 120 -13.37 -17.68 10.64
CA ASN A 120 -12.73 -16.70 11.51
C ASN A 120 -11.40 -16.24 10.91
N LYS A 121 -11.07 -14.96 11.11
CA LYS A 121 -9.79 -14.39 10.65
C LYS A 121 -8.95 -14.05 11.87
N TYR A 122 -7.74 -14.60 11.95
CA TYR A 122 -6.78 -14.18 12.95
C TYR A 122 -6.21 -12.82 12.56
N LYS A 123 -6.33 -11.84 13.45
CA LYS A 123 -5.68 -10.54 13.29
C LYS A 123 -4.69 -10.32 14.40
N ARG A 124 -3.51 -9.81 14.06
CA ARG A 124 -2.51 -9.37 15.03
C ARG A 124 -2.84 -7.95 15.44
N ARG A 125 -3.11 -7.74 16.73
CA ARG A 125 -3.19 -6.42 17.31
C ARG A 125 -1.82 -6.05 17.86
N ARG A 126 -1.15 -5.10 17.23
CA ARG A 126 0.09 -4.51 17.74
C ARG A 126 -0.25 -3.40 18.72
N PHE A 127 0.27 -3.49 19.94
CA PHE A 127 0.18 -2.40 20.90
C PHE A 127 1.40 -1.50 20.73
N GLN A 128 1.22 -0.33 20.13
CA GLN A 128 2.26 0.69 20.14
C GLN A 128 2.29 1.34 21.52
N LYS A 129 3.31 1.02 22.33
CA LYS A 129 3.55 1.70 23.61
C LYS A 129 4.14 3.08 23.33
N THR A 130 3.31 4.06 23.03
CA THR A 130 3.71 5.48 23.10
C THR A 130 3.63 5.92 24.55
N LYS A 131 4.51 6.83 24.96
CA LYS A 131 4.43 7.48 26.27
C LYS A 131 4.98 8.89 26.16
N ASN A 132 4.51 9.79 27.00
CA ASN A 132 5.21 11.05 27.16
C ASN A 132 6.57 10.78 27.82
N LEU A 133 7.65 11.26 27.21
CA LEU A 133 9.02 10.99 27.67
C LEU A 133 9.35 11.66 29.01
N LEU A 134 8.61 12.71 29.40
CA LEU A 134 8.84 13.47 30.62
C LEU A 134 7.98 13.00 31.79
N THR A 135 6.69 12.71 31.57
CA THR A 135 5.77 12.28 32.63
C THR A 135 5.64 10.77 32.74
N GLY A 136 5.99 10.02 31.69
CA GLY A 136 5.80 8.57 31.63
C GLY A 136 4.34 8.13 31.52
N GLU A 137 3.40 9.08 31.55
CA GLU A 137 1.97 8.85 31.40
C GLU A 137 1.62 8.71 29.90
N THR A 138 0.56 7.95 29.63
CA THR A 138 0.03 7.72 28.28
C THR A 138 -1.47 7.97 28.34
N GLU A 139 -2.03 8.67 27.35
CA GLU A 139 -3.50 8.88 27.27
C GLU A 139 -4.26 7.61 26.81
N ALA A 140 -3.56 6.50 26.59
CA ALA A 140 -4.14 5.23 26.15
C ALA A 140 -4.98 4.55 27.24
N ASP A 141 -6.07 3.93 26.81
CA ASP A 141 -7.03 3.22 27.66
C ASP A 141 -6.31 2.19 28.58
N PRO A 142 -6.55 2.20 29.91
CA PRO A 142 -5.83 1.34 30.86
C PRO A 142 -6.04 -0.16 30.62
N GLU A 143 -7.11 -0.54 29.92
CA GLU A 143 -7.36 -1.92 29.47
C GLU A 143 -6.39 -2.37 28.38
N MET A 144 -5.99 -1.48 27.46
CA MET A 144 -5.02 -1.77 26.40
C MET A 144 -3.61 -1.92 26.97
N ILE A 145 -3.28 -1.17 28.03
CA ILE A 145 -1.98 -1.25 28.70
C ILE A 145 -1.81 -2.61 29.39
N LYS A 146 -2.83 -3.08 30.12
CA LYS A 146 -2.82 -4.40 30.77
C LYS A 146 -2.72 -5.56 29.77
N ARG A 147 -3.52 -5.53 28.69
CA ARG A 147 -3.44 -6.58 27.65
C ARG A 147 -2.07 -6.61 26.95
N ALA A 148 -1.43 -5.46 26.74
CA ALA A 148 -0.07 -5.37 26.20
C ALA A 148 1.02 -5.81 27.19
N GLU A 149 0.72 -5.91 28.48
CA GLU A 149 1.60 -6.47 29.52
C GLU A 149 1.43 -8.00 29.62
N ASP A 150 0.20 -8.49 29.54
CA ASP A 150 -0.15 -9.91 29.67
C ASP A 150 0.20 -10.74 28.43
N TYR A 151 -0.10 -10.23 27.22
CA TYR A 151 0.04 -10.98 25.95
C TYR A 151 1.28 -10.60 25.13
N GLY A 152 2.04 -9.59 25.59
CA GLY A 152 3.23 -9.08 24.88
C GLY A 152 2.89 -8.04 23.79
N PRO A 153 3.86 -7.71 22.90
CA PRO A 153 3.71 -6.62 21.92
C PRO A 153 2.71 -6.91 20.79
N VAL A 154 2.38 -8.19 20.58
CA VAL A 154 1.48 -8.65 19.51
C VAL A 154 0.50 -9.67 20.08
N GLU A 155 -0.77 -9.29 20.17
CA GLU A 155 -1.86 -10.19 20.58
C GLU A 155 -2.58 -10.68 19.33
N VAL A 156 -2.67 -12.01 19.13
CA VAL A 156 -3.47 -12.59 18.04
C VAL A 156 -4.90 -12.77 18.54
N ILE A 157 -5.85 -12.11 17.89
CA ILE A 157 -7.27 -12.19 18.26
C ILE A 157 -8.07 -12.73 17.07
N SER A 158 -8.90 -13.73 17.32
CA SER A 158 -9.86 -14.27 16.37
C SER A 158 -10.99 -13.26 16.13
N HIS A 159 -11.19 -12.87 14.87
CA HIS A 159 -12.25 -11.96 14.46
C HIS A 159 -13.33 -12.69 13.67
N TRP A 160 -14.57 -12.23 13.84
CA TRP A 160 -15.75 -12.73 13.16
C TRP A 160 -16.33 -11.68 12.22
N HIS A 161 -16.81 -12.12 11.06
CA HIS A 161 -17.62 -11.31 10.17
C HIS A 161 -18.98 -11.99 9.97
N PRO A 162 -20.09 -11.26 10.14
CA PRO A 162 -21.41 -11.88 10.08
C PRO A 162 -21.80 -12.31 8.67
N ASN A 163 -21.26 -11.69 7.61
CA ASN A 163 -21.66 -12.00 6.23
C ASN A 163 -20.61 -12.84 5.49
N LEU A 164 -21.07 -13.86 4.77
CA LEU A 164 -20.27 -14.59 3.80
C LEU A 164 -21.10 -14.87 2.55
N THR A 165 -20.53 -14.64 1.37
CA THR A 165 -21.19 -14.99 0.10
C THR A 165 -20.54 -16.23 -0.50
N ILE A 166 -21.33 -17.25 -0.81
CA ILE A 166 -20.91 -18.43 -1.57
C ILE A 166 -21.29 -18.19 -3.02
N ASN A 167 -20.28 -18.11 -3.88
CA ASN A 167 -20.47 -17.93 -5.30
C ASN A 167 -20.25 -19.24 -6.05
N MET A 168 -21.23 -19.62 -6.87
CA MET A 168 -21.06 -20.66 -7.88
C MET A 168 -20.68 -20.02 -9.19
N VAL A 169 -19.49 -20.31 -9.71
CA VAL A 169 -19.04 -19.73 -10.97
C VAL A 169 -19.73 -20.45 -12.13
N ASP A 170 -20.43 -19.68 -12.95
CA ASP A 170 -20.97 -20.13 -14.23
C ASP A 170 -19.83 -20.18 -15.25
N ASP A 171 -19.26 -21.38 -15.42
CA ASP A 171 -18.09 -21.62 -16.26
C ASP A 171 -18.32 -22.78 -17.23
N HIS A 172 -18.04 -22.51 -18.49
CA HIS A 172 -18.11 -23.43 -19.61
C HIS A 172 -16.80 -23.47 -20.41
N THR A 173 -15.73 -22.93 -19.84
CA THR A 173 -14.42 -22.85 -20.48
C THR A 173 -13.78 -24.23 -20.55
N PRO A 174 -13.25 -24.65 -21.72
CA PRO A 174 -12.57 -25.93 -21.86
C PRO A 174 -11.18 -25.88 -21.23
N TRP A 175 -11.09 -25.91 -19.90
CA TRP A 175 -9.80 -25.88 -19.20
C TRP A 175 -8.93 -27.08 -19.56
N VAL A 176 -7.62 -26.89 -19.52
CA VAL A 176 -6.66 -27.99 -19.67
C VAL A 176 -5.86 -28.08 -18.38
N LYS A 177 -5.78 -29.29 -17.81
CA LYS A 177 -5.07 -29.55 -16.56
C LYS A 177 -3.62 -29.07 -16.67
N GLY A 178 -3.22 -28.16 -15.78
CA GLY A 178 -1.88 -27.59 -15.72
C GLY A 178 -1.62 -26.40 -16.68
N SER A 179 -2.61 -25.94 -17.43
CA SER A 179 -2.52 -24.69 -18.22
C SER A 179 -3.48 -23.61 -17.71
N VAL A 180 -4.12 -23.83 -16.56
CA VAL A 180 -4.98 -22.84 -15.92
C VAL A 180 -4.05 -21.72 -15.39
N PRO A 181 -4.29 -20.45 -15.74
CA PRO A 181 -3.48 -19.35 -15.23
C PRO A 181 -3.58 -19.21 -13.70
N PRO A 182 -2.46 -19.07 -12.97
CA PRO A 182 -2.50 -18.65 -11.57
C PRO A 182 -3.13 -17.25 -11.44
N PRO A 183 -3.97 -16.98 -10.44
CA PRO A 183 -4.33 -17.79 -9.25
C PRO A 183 -5.50 -18.76 -9.45
N LEU A 184 -6.09 -18.82 -10.64
CA LEU A 184 -7.35 -19.55 -10.89
C LEU A 184 -7.17 -21.06 -10.74
N ASP A 185 -5.95 -21.55 -10.96
CA ASP A 185 -5.54 -22.94 -10.83
C ASP A 185 -5.81 -23.52 -9.44
N GLN A 186 -5.78 -22.70 -8.39
CA GLN A 186 -6.06 -23.13 -7.01
C GLN A 186 -7.52 -23.51 -6.78
N TYR A 187 -8.44 -22.92 -7.55
CA TYR A 187 -9.89 -23.13 -7.40
C TYR A 187 -10.43 -24.19 -8.36
N VAL A 188 -9.77 -24.41 -9.51
CA VAL A 188 -10.20 -25.38 -10.53
C VAL A 188 -9.69 -26.79 -10.17
N LYS A 189 -10.59 -27.63 -9.64
CA LYS A 189 -10.29 -29.03 -9.30
C LYS A 189 -10.65 -29.96 -10.47
N PHE A 190 -9.66 -30.68 -10.97
CA PHE A 190 -9.85 -31.72 -12.00
C PHE A 190 -10.05 -33.09 -11.37
N ASP A 191 -10.98 -33.88 -11.91
CA ASP A 191 -11.09 -35.29 -11.61
C ASP A 191 -9.87 -36.06 -12.15
N ALA A 192 -9.37 -37.01 -11.36
CA ALA A 192 -8.20 -37.79 -11.73
C ALA A 192 -8.49 -38.84 -12.81
N VAL A 193 -9.75 -39.27 -12.99
CA VAL A 193 -10.12 -40.39 -13.86
C VAL A 193 -10.70 -39.88 -15.18
N SER A 194 -11.72 -39.02 -15.16
CA SER A 194 -12.33 -38.47 -16.37
C SER A 194 -11.49 -37.36 -17.00
N GLY A 195 -10.67 -36.66 -16.20
CA GLY A 195 -9.97 -35.45 -16.64
C GLY A 195 -10.86 -34.21 -16.73
N ASP A 196 -12.16 -34.35 -16.47
CA ASP A 196 -13.15 -33.26 -16.36
C ASP A 196 -12.98 -32.47 -15.06
N TYR A 197 -13.50 -31.25 -14.99
CA TYR A 197 -13.39 -30.40 -13.80
C TYR A 197 -14.71 -30.24 -13.06
N TYR A 198 -14.62 -30.08 -11.74
CA TYR A 198 -15.76 -29.80 -10.88
C TYR A 198 -16.18 -28.33 -10.99
N PRO A 199 -17.48 -28.02 -10.80
CA PRO A 199 -17.95 -26.64 -10.67
C PRO A 199 -17.12 -25.85 -9.66
N ILE A 200 -16.80 -24.62 -10.03
CA ILE A 200 -15.91 -23.77 -9.23
C ILE A 200 -16.75 -23.09 -8.16
N LEU A 201 -16.44 -23.39 -6.91
CA LEU A 201 -17.01 -22.74 -5.73
C LEU A 201 -16.04 -21.69 -5.22
N TYR A 202 -16.53 -20.45 -5.13
CA TYR A 202 -15.75 -19.32 -4.66
C TYR A 202 -16.40 -18.71 -3.42
N PHE A 203 -15.71 -18.75 -2.29
CA PHE A 203 -16.12 -18.01 -1.10
C PHE A 203 -15.74 -16.54 -1.28
N ASN A 204 -16.73 -15.69 -1.49
CA ASN A 204 -16.54 -14.28 -1.71
C ASN A 204 -16.72 -13.48 -0.42
N ASP A 205 -15.60 -12.97 0.07
CA ASP A 205 -15.47 -12.03 1.18
C ASP A 205 -14.85 -10.71 0.71
N TYR A 206 -14.80 -10.45 -0.60
CA TYR A 206 -14.14 -9.28 -1.16
C TYR A 206 -14.73 -7.97 -0.61
N TRP A 207 -16.05 -7.89 -0.45
CA TRP A 207 -16.74 -6.70 0.07
C TRP A 207 -16.89 -6.67 1.60
N ASN A 208 -16.31 -7.63 2.32
CA ASN A 208 -16.30 -7.62 3.77
C ASN A 208 -15.22 -6.66 4.25
N LEU A 209 -15.62 -5.51 4.78
CA LEU A 209 -14.70 -4.48 5.20
C LEU A 209 -14.03 -4.84 6.52
N GLN A 210 -12.77 -4.45 6.74
CA GLN A 210 -12.05 -4.77 7.97
C GLN A 210 -12.71 -4.19 9.22
N LYS A 211 -13.42 -3.07 9.08
CA LYS A 211 -14.19 -2.41 10.16
C LYS A 211 -15.41 -3.19 10.63
N ASP A 212 -15.96 -4.07 9.79
CA ASP A 212 -17.16 -4.86 10.09
C ASP A 212 -16.81 -6.16 10.83
N TYR A 213 -15.52 -6.48 10.95
CA TYR A 213 -15.04 -7.59 11.76
C TYR A 213 -14.99 -7.19 13.24
N PHE A 214 -15.54 -8.02 14.11
CA PHE A 214 -15.45 -7.83 15.56
C PHE A 214 -14.71 -8.99 16.24
N PRO A 215 -14.01 -8.75 17.36
CA PRO A 215 -13.28 -9.78 18.06
C PRO A 215 -14.24 -10.77 18.73
N ILE A 216 -13.90 -12.06 18.66
CA ILE A 216 -14.59 -13.12 19.41
C ILE A 216 -14.09 -13.05 20.85
N ASN A 217 -14.96 -12.62 21.75
CA ASN A 217 -14.68 -12.52 23.19
C ASN A 217 -15.26 -13.72 23.95
N GLU A 218 -14.76 -13.97 25.16
CA GLU A 218 -15.23 -15.05 26.05
C GLU A 218 -16.72 -14.94 26.42
N THR A 219 -17.30 -13.74 26.34
CA THR A 219 -18.70 -13.48 26.70
C THR A 219 -19.69 -13.85 25.59
N LEU A 220 -19.23 -13.98 24.34
CA LEU A 220 -20.10 -14.30 23.21
C LEU A 220 -20.30 -15.81 23.14
N GLN A 221 -21.56 -16.27 23.22
CA GLN A 221 -21.91 -17.69 23.05
C GLN A 221 -22.49 -18.00 21.67
N ARG A 222 -23.03 -16.98 21.00
CA ARG A 222 -23.66 -17.09 19.69
C ARG A 222 -23.18 -15.98 18.78
N LEU A 223 -22.88 -16.34 17.54
CA LEU A 223 -22.44 -15.41 16.52
C LEU A 223 -23.49 -15.31 15.41
N PRO A 224 -23.96 -14.09 15.06
CA PRO A 224 -24.85 -13.92 13.93
C PRO A 224 -24.11 -14.27 12.64
N PHE A 225 -24.76 -15.04 11.77
CA PHE A 225 -24.21 -15.45 10.49
C PHE A 225 -25.27 -15.35 9.39
N ARG A 226 -24.96 -14.56 8.37
CA ARG A 226 -25.71 -14.38 7.13
C ARG A 226 -24.92 -14.99 6.00
N LEU A 227 -25.53 -15.98 5.36
CA LEU A 227 -24.95 -16.68 4.24
C LEU A 227 -25.79 -16.40 2.99
N SER A 228 -25.14 -15.88 1.95
CA SER A 228 -25.80 -15.61 0.67
C SER A 228 -25.21 -16.52 -0.41
N PHE A 229 -26.04 -17.22 -1.16
CA PHE A 229 -25.65 -17.96 -2.35
C PHE A 229 -25.99 -17.15 -3.60
N CYS A 230 -25.04 -16.94 -4.49
CA CYS A 230 -25.25 -16.24 -5.76
C CYS A 230 -24.48 -16.90 -6.91
N PRO A 231 -25.00 -16.86 -8.15
CA PRO A 231 -24.21 -17.17 -9.33
C PRO A 231 -23.15 -16.07 -9.56
N LEU A 232 -21.98 -16.46 -10.10
CA LEU A 232 -20.90 -15.54 -10.43
C LEU A 232 -20.40 -15.79 -11.85
N SER A 233 -20.19 -14.72 -12.61
CA SER A 233 -19.68 -14.84 -13.96
C SER A 233 -18.17 -15.05 -13.94
N LEU A 234 -17.66 -15.77 -14.95
CA LEU A 234 -16.23 -16.04 -15.08
C LEU A 234 -15.37 -14.78 -15.00
N TRP A 235 -15.77 -13.70 -15.68
CA TRP A 235 -15.04 -12.43 -15.67
C TRP A 235 -14.97 -11.78 -14.29
N ARG A 236 -16.10 -11.72 -13.56
CA ARG A 236 -16.13 -11.17 -12.20
C ARG A 236 -15.31 -12.02 -11.24
N TRP A 237 -15.38 -13.33 -11.39
CA TRP A 237 -14.55 -14.25 -10.63
C TRP A 237 -13.06 -14.04 -10.89
N GLN A 238 -12.65 -13.88 -12.15
CA GLN A 238 -11.25 -13.61 -12.51
C GLN A 238 -10.75 -12.31 -11.86
N LEU A 239 -11.56 -11.26 -11.87
CA LEU A 239 -11.23 -10.00 -11.19
C LEU A 239 -11.07 -10.19 -9.67
N TYR A 240 -12.02 -10.86 -9.02
CA TYR A 240 -11.95 -11.11 -7.58
C TYR A 240 -10.78 -12.00 -7.21
N ALA A 241 -10.52 -13.05 -7.99
CA ALA A 241 -9.39 -13.95 -7.78
C ALA A 241 -8.06 -13.20 -7.97
N ALA A 242 -7.94 -12.35 -8.99
CA ALA A 242 -6.74 -11.54 -9.22
C ALA A 242 -6.48 -10.54 -8.08
N GLN A 243 -7.53 -9.95 -7.51
CA GLN A 243 -7.40 -9.01 -6.39
C GLN A 243 -7.18 -9.71 -5.04
N SER A 244 -7.75 -10.91 -4.85
CA SER A 244 -7.49 -11.73 -3.67
C SER A 244 -6.16 -12.47 -3.73
N THR A 245 -5.47 -12.41 -4.87
CA THR A 245 -4.11 -12.94 -4.98
C THR A 245 -3.21 -12.12 -4.10
N LYS A 246 -2.74 -12.77 -3.03
CA LYS A 246 -1.72 -12.25 -2.14
C LYS A 246 -0.54 -11.77 -2.98
N SER A 247 -0.11 -10.53 -2.72
CA SER A 247 0.97 -9.83 -3.42
C SER A 247 2.08 -10.79 -3.92
N PRO A 248 2.53 -10.72 -5.18
CA PRO A 248 3.61 -11.58 -5.69
C PRO A 248 4.93 -11.44 -4.89
N TRP A 249 5.01 -10.45 -4.01
CA TRP A 249 6.07 -10.24 -3.03
C TRP A 249 5.99 -11.16 -1.79
N ASN A 250 5.29 -12.29 -1.87
CA ASN A 250 5.19 -13.31 -0.83
C ASN A 250 6.54 -13.75 -0.21
N PHE A 251 7.68 -13.53 -0.89
CA PHE A 251 9.02 -13.85 -0.38
C PHE A 251 9.59 -12.83 0.62
N LEU A 252 9.01 -11.63 0.74
CA LEU A 252 9.55 -10.52 1.54
C LEU A 252 9.01 -10.45 2.98
N GLY A 253 8.23 -11.46 3.42
CA GLY A 253 7.78 -11.62 4.81
C GLY A 253 6.29 -11.41 5.03
N GLU A 254 5.76 -11.98 6.12
CA GLU A 254 4.33 -12.02 6.49
C GLU A 254 3.75 -10.63 6.83
N ASP A 255 4.58 -9.67 7.26
CA ASP A 255 4.16 -8.33 7.66
C ASP A 255 3.67 -7.46 6.48
N LEU A 256 4.12 -7.74 5.25
CA LEU A 256 3.62 -7.05 4.06
C LEU A 256 2.19 -7.47 3.68
N TYR A 257 1.72 -8.62 4.18
CA TYR A 257 0.38 -9.13 3.87
C TYR A 257 -0.69 -8.33 4.61
N GLU A 258 -0.48 -8.02 5.89
CA GLU A 258 -1.45 -7.25 6.69
C GLU A 258 -1.59 -5.81 6.16
N GLN A 259 -0.49 -5.17 5.77
CA GLN A 259 -0.51 -3.84 5.16
C GLN A 259 -1.30 -3.81 3.84
N SER A 260 -1.18 -4.87 3.03
CA SER A 260 -1.91 -4.95 1.75
C SER A 260 -3.42 -5.09 1.93
N ASP A 261 -3.88 -5.79 2.98
CA ASP A 261 -5.30 -5.96 3.28
C ASP A 261 -5.93 -4.64 3.75
N GLU A 262 -5.24 -3.86 4.59
CA GLU A 262 -5.70 -2.54 5.04
C GLU A 262 -5.78 -1.54 3.88
N GLU A 263 -4.80 -1.55 2.98
CA GLU A 263 -4.79 -0.70 1.79
C GLU A 263 -5.93 -1.06 0.84
N GLN A 264 -6.13 -2.35 0.55
CA GLN A 264 -7.27 -2.80 -0.25
C GLN A 264 -8.60 -2.39 0.39
N ASP A 265 -8.71 -2.50 1.71
CA ASP A 265 -9.91 -2.09 2.44
C ASP A 265 -10.17 -0.60 2.31
N SER A 266 -9.15 0.24 2.42
CA SER A 266 -9.27 1.68 2.23
C SER A 266 -9.81 2.05 0.83
N VAL A 267 -9.37 1.34 -0.21
CA VAL A 267 -9.86 1.51 -1.59
C VAL A 267 -11.32 1.08 -1.71
N LYS A 268 -11.72 -0.02 -1.06
CA LYS A 268 -13.12 -0.49 -1.03
C LYS A 268 -14.02 0.50 -0.31
N VAL A 269 -13.59 1.02 0.84
CA VAL A 269 -14.29 2.08 1.57
C VAL A 269 -14.46 3.31 0.69
N ALA A 270 -13.40 3.75 0.01
CA ALA A 270 -13.46 4.88 -0.91
C ALA A 270 -14.46 4.63 -2.06
N LEU A 271 -14.50 3.42 -2.62
CA LEU A 271 -15.45 3.04 -3.67
C LEU A 271 -16.91 2.99 -3.20
N LEU A 272 -17.15 2.55 -1.97
CA LEU A 272 -18.50 2.39 -1.41
C LEU A 272 -19.08 3.69 -0.84
N GLU A 273 -18.24 4.49 -0.17
CA GLU A 273 -18.69 5.67 0.58
C GLU A 273 -18.56 6.98 -0.23
N THR A 274 -17.75 7.02 -1.28
CA THR A 274 -17.53 8.24 -2.07
C THR A 274 -18.52 8.34 -3.23
N ASN A 275 -18.95 9.57 -3.53
CA ASN A 275 -19.73 9.84 -4.74
C ASN A 275 -18.93 9.41 -5.99
N PRO A 276 -19.52 8.63 -6.92
CA PRO A 276 -18.81 8.10 -8.09
C PRO A 276 -18.21 9.19 -8.99
N TYR A 277 -18.82 10.36 -9.09
CA TYR A 277 -18.28 11.49 -9.85
C TYR A 277 -17.03 12.07 -9.18
N LEU A 278 -17.05 12.20 -7.86
CA LEU A 278 -15.91 12.69 -7.09
C LEU A 278 -14.75 11.68 -7.14
N LEU A 279 -15.05 10.39 -7.06
CA LEU A 279 -14.06 9.33 -7.19
C LEU A 279 -13.40 9.35 -8.56
N ALA A 280 -14.19 9.43 -9.64
CA ALA A 280 -13.66 9.49 -11.01
C ALA A 280 -12.73 10.71 -11.20
N LEU A 281 -13.15 11.88 -10.70
CA LEU A 281 -12.31 13.07 -10.71
C LEU A 281 -11.00 12.85 -9.92
N THR A 282 -11.09 12.23 -8.74
CA THR A 282 -9.93 11.92 -7.89
C THR A 282 -8.94 11.00 -8.61
N ILE A 283 -9.42 9.98 -9.32
CA ILE A 283 -8.57 9.08 -10.11
C ILE A 283 -7.88 9.85 -11.25
N ILE A 284 -8.62 10.64 -12.02
CA ILE A 284 -8.06 11.42 -13.13
C ILE A 284 -6.97 12.37 -12.62
N VAL A 285 -7.25 13.07 -11.53
CA VAL A 285 -6.29 14.01 -10.96
C VAL A 285 -5.08 13.30 -10.37
N SER A 286 -5.26 12.15 -9.71
CA SER A 286 -4.14 11.34 -9.21
C SER A 286 -3.21 10.88 -10.35
N ILE A 287 -3.78 10.53 -11.52
CA ILE A 287 -3.00 10.21 -12.72
C ILE A 287 -2.22 11.44 -13.21
N VAL A 288 -2.88 12.60 -13.30
CA VAL A 288 -2.23 13.86 -13.72
C VAL A 288 -1.11 14.26 -12.75
N HIS A 289 -1.35 14.17 -11.44
CA HIS A 289 -0.35 14.42 -10.40
C HIS A 289 0.86 13.49 -10.57
N SER A 290 0.63 12.19 -10.77
CA SER A 290 1.69 11.21 -11.00
C SER A 290 2.51 11.53 -12.27
N ILE A 291 1.86 11.97 -13.35
CA ILE A 291 2.54 12.37 -14.60
C ILE A 291 3.42 13.59 -14.37
N PHE A 292 2.91 14.63 -13.71
CA PHE A 292 3.68 15.83 -13.42
C PHE A 292 4.82 15.57 -12.45
N GLU A 293 4.65 14.69 -11.46
CA GLU A 293 5.73 14.27 -10.57
C GLU A 293 6.84 13.55 -11.35
N PHE A 294 6.46 12.60 -12.23
CA PHE A 294 7.41 11.92 -13.10
C PHE A 294 8.14 12.89 -14.05
N LEU A 295 7.43 13.86 -14.62
CA LEU A 295 8.03 14.89 -15.46
C LEU A 295 8.96 15.81 -14.66
N ALA A 296 8.59 16.21 -13.45
CA ALA A 296 9.43 16.99 -12.56
C ALA A 296 10.73 16.23 -12.24
N PHE A 297 10.61 14.97 -11.87
CA PHE A 297 11.74 14.09 -11.57
C PHE A 297 12.67 13.87 -12.78
N LYS A 298 12.09 13.58 -13.95
CA LYS A 298 12.85 13.43 -15.20
C LYS A 298 13.62 14.71 -15.55
N ASN A 299 12.97 15.88 -15.44
CA ASN A 299 13.61 17.15 -15.74
C ASN A 299 14.68 17.53 -14.71
N ASP A 300 14.52 17.16 -13.43
CA ASP A 300 15.56 17.34 -12.40
C ASP A 300 16.83 16.54 -12.74
N ILE A 301 16.69 15.24 -13.03
CA ILE A 301 17.83 14.38 -13.42
C ILE A 301 18.49 14.92 -14.68
N GLN A 302 17.70 15.32 -15.69
CA GLN A 302 18.21 15.89 -16.93
C GLN A 302 19.03 17.16 -16.65
N PHE A 303 18.51 18.06 -15.82
CA PHE A 303 19.17 19.31 -15.45
C PHE A 303 20.54 19.07 -14.79
N TRP A 304 20.61 18.17 -13.80
CA TRP A 304 21.87 17.85 -13.12
C TRP A 304 22.86 17.07 -13.98
N ASN A 305 22.37 16.35 -15.00
CA ASN A 305 23.24 15.61 -15.90
C ASN A 305 23.84 16.48 -17.03
N SER A 306 23.09 17.47 -17.55
CA SER A 306 23.55 18.32 -18.65
C SER A 306 24.42 19.50 -18.21
N ARG A 307 24.40 19.87 -16.92
CA ARG A 307 25.07 21.08 -16.43
C ARG A 307 26.58 20.90 -16.28
N GLN A 308 27.35 21.80 -16.90
CA GLN A 308 28.81 21.87 -16.78
C GLN A 308 29.28 22.93 -15.75
N SER A 309 28.50 24.00 -15.54
CA SER A 309 28.82 25.09 -14.59
C SER A 309 27.83 25.14 -13.41
N LEU A 310 28.38 25.38 -12.21
CA LEU A 310 27.65 25.46 -10.94
C LEU A 310 27.34 26.90 -10.50
N GLU A 311 27.69 27.90 -11.32
CA GLU A 311 27.41 29.31 -11.01
C GLU A 311 25.89 29.52 -10.88
N GLY A 312 25.46 30.23 -9.83
CA GLY A 312 24.05 30.49 -9.53
C GLY A 312 23.28 29.41 -8.77
N LEU A 313 23.91 28.28 -8.44
CA LEU A 313 23.31 27.22 -7.61
C LEU A 313 23.94 27.18 -6.20
N SER A 314 23.11 26.98 -5.18
CA SER A 314 23.60 26.75 -3.82
C SER A 314 24.05 25.29 -3.64
N VAL A 315 25.36 25.09 -3.50
CA VAL A 315 25.95 23.78 -3.16
C VAL A 315 25.51 23.34 -1.76
N ARG A 316 25.41 24.29 -0.82
CA ARG A 316 24.99 24.02 0.55
C ARG A 316 23.53 23.56 0.64
N SER A 317 22.64 24.10 -0.19
CA SER A 317 21.26 23.63 -0.28
C SER A 317 21.17 22.18 -0.79
N VAL A 318 22.08 21.72 -1.66
CA VAL A 318 22.11 20.32 -2.11
C VAL A 318 22.47 19.38 -0.94
N PHE A 319 23.47 19.73 -0.14
CA PHE A 319 23.83 18.96 1.07
C PHE A 319 22.70 18.94 2.10
N PHE A 320 22.04 20.08 2.30
CA PHE A 320 20.89 20.17 3.21
C PHE A 320 19.71 19.33 2.69
N GLY A 321 19.51 19.27 1.37
CA GLY A 321 18.52 18.40 0.74
C GLY A 321 18.79 16.91 1.01
N VAL A 322 20.04 16.45 0.88
CA VAL A 322 20.42 15.06 1.21
C VAL A 322 20.18 14.75 2.69
N PHE A 323 20.50 15.69 3.59
CA PHE A 323 20.21 15.54 5.01
C PHE A 323 18.70 15.41 5.27
N GLN A 324 17.87 16.24 4.63
CA GLN A 324 16.42 16.14 4.73
C GLN A 324 15.92 14.79 4.21
N SER A 325 16.33 14.35 3.01
CA SER A 325 15.94 13.06 2.43
C SER A 325 16.33 11.89 3.33
N LEU A 326 17.48 11.98 4.01
CA LEU A 326 17.92 10.98 5.00
C LEU A 326 17.02 10.96 6.24
N VAL A 327 16.69 12.12 6.81
CA VAL A 327 15.77 12.22 7.97
C VAL A 327 14.40 11.65 7.62
N VAL A 328 13.86 11.97 6.44
CA VAL A 328 12.58 11.45 5.97
C VAL A 328 12.62 9.92 5.84
N LEU A 329 13.68 9.37 5.23
CA LEU A 329 13.84 7.92 5.13
C LEU A 329 13.90 7.25 6.51
N LEU A 330 14.70 7.78 7.44
CA LEU A 330 14.81 7.23 8.79
C LEU A 330 13.48 7.29 9.55
N TYR A 331 12.73 8.38 9.42
CA TYR A 331 11.40 8.51 10.02
C TYR A 331 10.40 7.48 9.45
N ILE A 332 10.42 7.26 8.14
CA ILE A 332 9.56 6.29 7.45
C ILE A 332 9.92 4.85 7.88
N LEU A 333 11.21 4.54 8.04
CA LEU A 333 11.68 3.25 8.54
C LEU A 333 11.28 3.02 10.01
N ASP A 334 11.33 4.04 10.86
CA ASP A 334 10.93 3.95 12.28
C ASP A 334 9.40 3.80 12.47
N ASN A 335 8.62 4.31 11.51
CA ASN A 335 7.16 4.23 11.54
C ASN A 335 6.59 3.01 10.79
N GLU A 336 7.43 2.10 10.31
CA GLU A 336 7.01 0.86 9.61
C GLU A 336 5.99 1.10 8.49
N THR A 337 6.15 2.19 7.72
CA THR A 337 5.20 2.51 6.64
C THR A 337 5.26 1.50 5.49
N ASN A 338 4.33 1.61 4.53
CA ASN A 338 4.30 0.77 3.33
C ASN A 338 5.68 0.67 2.64
N PHE A 339 6.06 -0.57 2.30
CA PHE A 339 7.35 -0.88 1.67
C PHE A 339 7.59 -0.18 0.33
N VAL A 340 6.55 0.01 -0.49
CA VAL A 340 6.64 0.75 -1.75
C VAL A 340 7.06 2.19 -1.50
N VAL A 341 6.51 2.82 -0.45
CA VAL A 341 6.90 4.18 -0.04
C VAL A 341 8.33 4.20 0.50
N GLN A 342 8.75 3.19 1.27
CA GLN A 342 10.14 3.08 1.74
C GLN A 342 11.13 3.00 0.57
N VAL A 343 10.84 2.16 -0.42
CA VAL A 343 11.69 1.97 -1.60
C VAL A 343 11.72 3.23 -2.47
N SER A 344 10.60 3.92 -2.66
CA SER A 344 10.57 5.15 -3.46
C SER A 344 11.41 6.26 -2.83
N VAL A 345 11.30 6.48 -1.52
CA VAL A 345 12.10 7.47 -0.78
C VAL A 345 13.58 7.07 -0.73
N PHE A 346 13.87 5.77 -0.60
CA PHE A 346 15.24 5.26 -0.65
C PHE A 346 15.91 5.55 -2.00
N ILE A 347 15.22 5.30 -3.11
CA ILE A 347 15.71 5.64 -4.46
C ILE A 347 15.91 7.16 -4.59
N GLY A 348 15.00 7.98 -4.03
CA GLY A 348 15.15 9.43 -3.97
C GLY A 348 16.44 9.86 -3.27
N LEU A 349 16.75 9.27 -2.11
CA LEU A 349 18.00 9.53 -1.39
C LEU A 349 19.24 9.17 -2.21
N LEU A 350 19.23 8.04 -2.94
CA LEU A 350 20.34 7.66 -3.81
C LEU A 350 20.59 8.69 -4.92
N ILE A 351 19.53 9.30 -5.45
CA ILE A 351 19.63 10.33 -6.48
C ILE A 351 20.17 11.63 -5.90
N ASP A 352 19.74 12.02 -4.70
CA ASP A 352 20.30 13.19 -4.03
C ASP A 352 21.78 12.99 -3.66
N LEU A 353 22.18 11.78 -3.27
CA LEU A 353 23.59 11.41 -3.10
C LEU A 353 24.36 11.48 -4.42
N TRP A 354 23.76 11.06 -5.53
CA TRP A 354 24.36 11.21 -6.86
C TRP A 354 24.59 12.68 -7.22
N LYS A 355 23.68 13.60 -6.87
CA LYS A 355 23.87 15.05 -7.10
C LYS A 355 25.12 15.58 -6.41
N ILE A 356 25.46 15.10 -5.20
CA ILE A 356 26.72 15.48 -4.52
C ILE A 356 27.94 15.16 -5.40
N THR A 357 27.95 13.99 -6.05
CA THR A 357 29.07 13.58 -6.93
C THR A 357 29.21 14.45 -8.18
N LYS A 358 28.16 15.16 -8.60
CA LYS A 358 28.19 16.09 -9.74
C LYS A 358 28.73 17.47 -9.35
N VAL A 359 28.43 17.89 -8.12
CA VAL A 359 28.75 19.21 -7.57
C VAL A 359 30.18 19.27 -6.98
N MET A 360 30.68 18.13 -6.51
CA MET A 360 31.99 18.01 -5.87
C MET A 360 32.88 17.03 -6.63
N ASP A 361 34.13 17.41 -6.89
CA ASP A 361 35.12 16.49 -7.44
C ASP A 361 35.60 15.58 -6.30
N VAL A 362 34.96 14.42 -6.16
CA VAL A 362 35.38 13.39 -5.21
C VAL A 362 36.59 12.67 -5.79
N ARG A 363 37.80 13.19 -5.52
CA ARG A 363 39.05 12.51 -5.84
C ARG A 363 39.46 11.63 -4.66
N LEU A 364 39.62 10.34 -4.95
CA LEU A 364 40.17 9.37 -4.01
C LEU A 364 41.70 9.56 -3.98
N ASP A 365 42.24 10.28 -3.01
CA ASP A 365 43.69 10.34 -2.83
C ASP A 365 44.17 9.00 -2.26
N ARG A 366 44.68 8.13 -3.15
CA ARG A 366 45.30 6.86 -2.79
C ARG A 366 46.64 7.03 -2.05
N GLU A 367 47.22 8.23 -2.08
CA GLU A 367 48.54 8.52 -1.53
C GLU A 367 48.52 8.90 -0.03
N ASN A 368 47.42 9.47 0.48
CA ASN A 368 47.30 9.83 1.88
C ASN A 368 46.17 9.01 2.53
N LYS A 369 46.51 7.94 3.25
CA LYS A 369 45.53 7.06 3.90
C LYS A 369 45.12 7.62 5.26
N VAL A 370 43.81 7.68 5.54
CA VAL A 370 43.32 7.88 6.91
C VAL A 370 43.38 6.53 7.62
N ALA A 371 44.06 6.50 8.78
CA ALA A 371 44.23 5.31 9.61
C ALA A 371 44.80 4.07 8.87
N GLY A 372 45.70 4.28 7.89
CA GLY A 372 46.48 3.21 7.23
C GLY A 372 45.70 2.23 6.33
N VAL A 373 44.35 2.25 6.36
CA VAL A 373 43.49 1.26 5.68
C VAL A 373 42.55 1.91 4.67
N PHE A 374 42.08 3.14 4.90
CA PHE A 374 41.11 3.80 4.01
C PHE A 374 41.74 4.96 3.22
N PRO A 375 41.60 5.01 1.89
CA PRO A 375 42.03 6.16 1.08
C PRO A 375 41.24 7.41 1.51
N ARG A 376 41.94 8.54 1.70
CA ARG A 376 41.29 9.78 2.15
C ARG A 376 40.42 10.32 1.04
N LEU A 377 39.14 10.53 1.34
CA LEU A 377 38.22 11.26 0.48
C LEU A 377 38.61 12.73 0.54
N THR A 378 39.25 13.24 -0.52
CA THR A 378 39.60 14.65 -0.62
C THR A 378 38.47 15.35 -1.36
N PHE A 379 37.59 15.99 -0.59
CA PHE A 379 36.49 16.78 -1.09
C PHE A 379 37.03 18.12 -1.62
N LYS A 380 37.07 18.30 -2.95
CA LYS A 380 37.35 19.59 -3.57
C LYS A 380 36.10 20.07 -4.31
N ASP A 381 35.60 21.23 -3.94
CA ASP A 381 34.58 21.94 -4.74
C ASP A 381 35.15 22.20 -6.14
N LYS A 382 34.34 22.05 -7.19
CA LYS A 382 34.80 22.39 -8.56
C LYS A 382 35.25 23.85 -8.63
N SER A 383 36.33 24.11 -9.36
CA SER A 383 36.97 25.44 -9.48
C SER A 383 36.00 26.56 -9.88
N THR A 384 35.00 26.25 -10.71
CA THR A 384 33.95 27.19 -11.15
C THR A 384 33.10 27.75 -10.00
N TYR A 385 32.94 27.02 -8.88
CA TYR A 385 32.22 27.51 -7.70
C TYR A 385 33.11 28.39 -6.81
N ILE A 386 34.40 28.06 -6.72
CA ILE A 386 35.38 28.74 -5.85
C ILE A 386 35.67 30.17 -6.34
N GLU A 387 35.66 30.43 -7.65
CA GLU A 387 35.90 31.76 -8.24
C GLU A 387 34.64 32.64 -8.34
N SER A 388 33.45 32.07 -8.10
CA SER A 388 32.19 32.76 -8.34
C SER A 388 31.72 33.61 -7.14
N SER A 389 31.08 34.75 -7.43
CA SER A 389 30.38 35.59 -6.45
C SER A 389 29.23 34.86 -5.73
N THR A 390 28.81 33.71 -6.26
CA THR A 390 27.75 32.85 -5.71
C THR A 390 28.14 32.29 -4.33
N LYS A 391 29.41 31.91 -4.11
CA LYS A 391 29.86 31.34 -2.82
C LYS A 391 29.72 32.34 -1.66
N VAL A 392 30.08 33.60 -1.89
CA VAL A 392 29.98 34.66 -0.87
C VAL A 392 28.52 34.92 -0.48
N TYR A 393 27.62 34.92 -1.47
CA TYR A 393 26.18 35.09 -1.21
C TYR A 393 25.57 33.86 -0.54
N ASP A 394 26.01 32.66 -0.89
CA ASP A 394 25.60 31.41 -0.27
C ASP A 394 26.04 31.33 1.21
N ASP A 395 27.27 31.74 1.52
CA ASP A 395 27.80 31.87 2.90
C ASP A 395 26.98 32.84 3.74
N MET A 396 26.68 34.01 3.18
CA MET A 396 25.88 35.02 3.86
C MET A 396 24.44 34.55 4.09
N ALA A 397 23.83 33.89 3.10
CA ALA A 397 22.49 33.34 3.20
C ALA A 397 22.39 32.29 4.31
N PHE A 398 23.27 31.29 4.31
CA PHE A 398 23.27 30.23 5.31
C PHE A 398 23.59 30.74 6.72
N ARG A 399 24.43 31.77 6.86
CA ARG A 399 24.72 32.38 8.16
C ARG A 399 23.48 33.05 8.76
N TYR A 400 22.78 33.88 7.99
CA TYR A 400 21.54 34.52 8.46
C TYR A 400 20.44 33.50 8.70
N LEU A 401 20.33 32.51 7.81
CA LEU A 401 19.37 31.42 7.96
C LEU A 401 19.60 30.64 9.25
N SER A 402 20.85 30.32 9.57
CA SER A 402 21.23 29.57 10.78
C SER A 402 20.81 30.29 12.06
N TRP A 403 20.92 31.63 12.12
CA TRP A 403 20.49 32.41 13.28
C TRP A 403 19.00 32.33 13.56
N ILE A 404 18.18 32.05 12.55
CA ILE A 404 16.73 31.86 12.69
C ILE A 404 16.39 30.37 12.88
N LEU A 405 17.06 29.50 12.12
CA LEU A 405 16.84 28.06 12.10
C LEU A 405 17.10 27.40 13.46
N PHE A 406 18.25 27.67 14.09
CA PHE A 406 18.63 26.98 15.33
C PHE A 406 17.72 27.34 16.53
N PRO A 407 17.35 28.61 16.76
CA PRO A 407 16.38 28.94 17.81
C PRO A 407 15.01 28.32 17.56
N LEU A 408 14.51 28.34 16.31
CA LEU A 408 13.23 27.71 15.97
C LEU A 408 13.26 26.20 16.19
N LEU A 409 14.35 25.54 15.81
CA LEU A 409 14.56 24.12 16.06
C LEU A 409 14.53 23.81 17.55
N GLY A 410 15.19 24.63 18.37
CA GLY A 410 15.16 24.51 19.83
C GLY A 410 13.75 24.65 20.41
N CYS A 411 13.00 25.68 19.99
CA CYS A 411 11.61 25.88 20.41
C CYS A 411 10.71 24.70 20.02
N TYR A 412 10.85 24.19 18.79
CA TYR A 412 10.08 23.05 18.32
C TYR A 412 10.46 21.75 19.04
N ALA A 413 11.75 21.56 19.36
CA ALA A 413 12.21 20.41 20.12
C ALA A 413 11.61 20.40 21.54
N VAL A 414 11.56 21.54 22.21
CA VAL A 414 10.91 21.68 23.53
C VAL A 414 9.41 21.40 23.43
N TYR A 415 8.73 21.96 22.44
CA TYR A 415 7.31 21.72 22.20
C TYR A 415 7.02 20.22 21.96
N SER A 416 7.80 19.58 21.07
CA SER A 416 7.67 18.16 20.73
C SER A 416 7.93 17.26 21.94
N LEU A 417 8.85 17.64 22.83
CA LEU A 417 9.15 16.87 24.04
C LEU A 417 8.04 16.99 25.09
N LEU A 418 7.40 18.17 25.22
CA LEU A 418 6.38 18.43 26.23
C LEU A 418 5.00 17.87 25.86
N TYR A 419 4.60 18.02 24.60
CA TYR A 419 3.21 17.82 24.17
C TYR A 419 2.97 16.59 23.29
N LEU A 420 4.01 15.99 22.72
CA LEU A 420 3.86 14.82 21.85
C LEU A 420 4.32 13.56 22.57
N GLU A 421 3.58 12.47 22.39
CA GLU A 421 3.98 11.15 22.85
C GLU A 421 4.93 10.49 21.84
N HIS A 422 5.93 9.76 22.35
CA HIS A 422 6.94 9.10 21.50
C HIS A 422 7.18 7.67 21.97
N LYS A 423 7.63 6.80 21.06
CA LYS A 423 8.01 5.41 21.38
C LYS A 423 9.30 5.35 22.23
N GLY A 424 10.18 6.33 22.05
CA GLY A 424 11.46 6.42 22.75
C GLY A 424 12.27 7.64 22.31
N TRP A 425 13.46 7.83 22.89
CA TRP A 425 14.33 8.99 22.58
C TRP A 425 14.77 9.05 21.12
N TYR A 426 15.04 7.89 20.49
CA TYR A 426 15.38 7.82 19.07
C TYR A 426 14.23 8.29 18.18
N SER A 427 13.04 7.72 18.41
CA SER A 427 11.82 8.06 17.68
C SER A 427 11.41 9.52 17.91
N TRP A 428 11.65 10.07 19.11
CA TRP A 428 11.46 11.50 19.39
C TRP A 428 12.36 12.38 18.54
N VAL A 429 13.68 12.12 18.49
CA VAL A 429 14.59 12.92 17.67
C VAL A 429 14.19 12.88 16.21
N LEU A 430 13.85 11.70 15.68
CA LEU A 430 13.41 11.55 14.29
C LEU A 430 12.09 12.28 14.02
N SER A 431 11.08 12.08 14.86
CA SER A 431 9.77 12.70 14.73
C SER A 431 9.86 14.22 14.86
N MET A 432 10.69 14.71 15.77
CA MET A 432 10.99 16.13 15.95
C MET A 432 11.67 16.72 14.71
N LEU A 433 12.73 16.08 14.19
CA LEU A 433 13.42 16.56 12.99
C LEU A 433 12.51 16.52 11.77
N TYR A 434 11.75 15.44 11.58
CA TYR A 434 10.80 15.30 10.47
C TYR A 434 9.70 16.35 10.55
N GLY A 435 9.02 16.50 11.70
CA GLY A 435 7.97 17.48 11.90
C GLY A 435 8.48 18.92 11.76
N PHE A 436 9.71 19.19 12.19
CA PHE A 436 10.36 20.48 12.00
C PHE A 436 10.63 20.77 10.51
N LEU A 437 11.23 19.83 9.78
CA LEU A 437 11.53 19.97 8.35
C LEU A 437 10.26 20.11 7.50
N LEU A 438 9.19 19.41 7.86
CA LEU A 438 7.89 19.55 7.21
C LEU A 438 7.30 20.95 7.44
N THR A 439 7.27 21.40 8.69
CA THR A 439 6.67 22.68 9.11
C THR A 439 7.45 23.89 8.60
N PHE A 440 8.78 23.86 8.70
CA PHE A 440 9.66 24.96 8.34
C PHE A 440 10.40 24.73 7.01
N GLY A 441 9.86 23.87 6.14
CA GLY A 441 10.50 23.55 4.87
C GLY A 441 10.76 24.75 3.94
N PHE A 442 10.12 25.91 4.16
CA PHE A 442 10.43 27.16 3.46
C PHE A 442 11.90 27.55 3.60
N ILE A 443 12.49 27.21 4.76
CA ILE A 443 13.88 27.47 5.08
C ILE A 443 14.83 26.79 4.08
N THR A 444 14.48 25.61 3.54
CA THR A 444 15.34 24.85 2.62
C THR A 444 15.51 25.57 1.27
N MET A 445 14.46 26.25 0.81
CA MET A 445 14.40 26.96 -0.48
C MET A 445 14.83 28.44 -0.38
N THR A 446 14.95 28.96 0.83
CA THR A 446 15.30 30.36 1.10
C THR A 446 16.70 30.78 0.60
N PRO A 447 17.79 29.97 0.78
CA PRO A 447 19.10 30.32 0.25
C PRO A 447 19.10 30.55 -1.25
N GLN A 448 18.38 29.70 -1.98
CA GLN A 448 18.28 29.80 -3.42
C GLN A 448 17.53 31.07 -3.87
N LEU A 449 16.41 31.40 -3.20
CA LEU A 449 15.70 32.66 -3.43
C LEU A 449 16.58 33.89 -3.12
N PHE A 450 17.41 33.81 -2.08
CA PHE A 450 18.31 34.89 -1.71
C PHE A 450 19.43 35.10 -2.73
N ILE A 451 20.02 34.01 -3.22
CA ILE A 451 21.03 34.05 -4.28
C ILE A 451 20.44 34.65 -5.56
N ASN A 452 19.25 34.23 -5.98
CA ASN A 452 18.55 34.82 -7.13
C ASN A 452 18.35 36.33 -6.94
N TYR A 453 17.97 36.76 -5.73
CA TYR A 453 17.79 38.19 -5.42
C TYR A 453 19.09 38.98 -5.50
N LYS A 454 20.21 38.42 -5.03
CA LYS A 454 21.53 39.08 -5.04
C LYS A 454 22.18 39.08 -6.41
N LEU A 455 22.05 37.98 -7.16
CA LEU A 455 22.56 37.86 -8.53
C LEU A 455 21.65 38.57 -9.55
N LYS A 456 20.44 38.99 -9.14
CA LYS A 456 19.44 39.63 -10.02
C LYS A 456 19.14 38.81 -11.28
N SER A 457 19.17 37.47 -11.15
CA SER A 457 19.00 36.53 -12.25
C SER A 457 18.35 35.24 -11.76
N VAL A 458 17.56 34.62 -12.65
CA VAL A 458 16.83 33.36 -12.42
C VAL A 458 17.25 32.27 -13.43
N ALA A 459 18.19 32.57 -14.33
CA ALA A 459 18.57 31.71 -15.46
C ALA A 459 19.24 30.37 -15.06
N HIS A 460 19.64 30.23 -13.79
CA HIS A 460 20.38 29.07 -13.30
C HIS A 460 19.49 27.98 -12.67
N LEU A 461 18.18 28.19 -12.57
CA LEU A 461 17.23 27.24 -11.99
C LEU A 461 16.46 26.44 -13.05
N PRO A 462 16.14 25.15 -12.78
CA PRO A 462 15.39 24.30 -13.71
C PRO A 462 13.91 24.72 -13.76
N TRP A 463 13.57 25.64 -14.68
CA TRP A 463 12.22 26.21 -14.76
C TRP A 463 11.15 25.14 -15.03
N ARG A 464 11.44 24.18 -15.92
CA ARG A 464 10.50 23.09 -16.26
C ARG A 464 10.15 22.26 -15.04
N MET A 465 11.16 21.80 -14.29
CA MET A 465 10.98 21.05 -13.05
C MET A 465 10.16 21.85 -12.03
N LEU A 466 10.51 23.11 -11.78
CA LEU A 466 9.82 23.96 -10.80
C LEU A 466 8.35 24.18 -11.18
N THR A 467 8.05 24.35 -12.48
CA THR A 467 6.68 24.49 -12.96
C THR A 467 5.87 23.21 -12.74
N TYR A 468 6.44 22.04 -13.04
CA TYR A 468 5.76 20.76 -12.79
C TYR A 468 5.52 20.53 -11.29
N LYS A 469 6.49 20.86 -10.43
CA LYS A 469 6.30 20.79 -8.97
C LYS A 469 5.20 21.74 -8.48
N ALA A 470 5.15 22.96 -9.01
CA ALA A 470 4.12 23.93 -8.62
C ALA A 470 2.71 23.54 -9.11
N LEU A 471 2.60 22.91 -10.27
CA LEU A 471 1.32 22.36 -10.74
C LEU A 471 0.83 21.23 -9.83
N ASN A 472 1.74 20.40 -9.30
CA ASN A 472 1.40 19.38 -8.31
C ASN A 472 0.89 20.00 -7.00
N THR A 473 1.59 21.00 -6.46
CA THR A 473 1.19 21.62 -5.19
C THR A 473 -0.14 22.35 -5.30
N PHE A 474 -0.41 23.00 -6.45
CA PHE A 474 -1.70 23.62 -6.71
C PHE A 474 -2.85 22.60 -6.81
N ILE A 475 -2.59 21.45 -7.44
CA ILE A 475 -3.55 20.35 -7.47
C ILE A 475 -3.83 19.85 -6.05
N ASP A 476 -2.79 19.66 -5.25
CA ASP A 476 -2.93 19.19 -3.87
C ASP A 476 -3.69 20.18 -2.99
N ASP A 477 -3.48 21.49 -3.17
CA ASP A 477 -4.23 22.53 -2.48
C ASP A 477 -5.72 22.51 -2.84
N LEU A 478 -6.06 22.36 -4.13
CA LEU A 478 -7.45 22.21 -4.57
C LEU A 478 -8.11 20.97 -3.93
N PHE A 479 -7.37 19.87 -3.82
CA PHE A 479 -7.85 18.64 -3.18
C PHE A 479 -7.89 18.73 -1.65
N ALA A 480 -7.02 19.51 -1.02
CA ALA A 480 -7.06 19.77 0.41
C ALA A 480 -8.33 20.53 0.86
N PHE A 481 -9.01 21.23 -0.07
CA PHE A 481 -10.31 21.86 0.19
C PHE A 481 -11.50 20.91 -0.04
N VAL A 482 -11.34 19.87 -0.87
CA VAL A 482 -12.41 18.95 -1.26
C VAL A 482 -12.38 17.66 -0.42
N ILE A 483 -11.19 17.16 -0.10
CA ILE A 483 -10.95 15.92 0.64
C ILE A 483 -10.38 16.27 2.02
N LYS A 484 -10.82 15.55 3.06
CA LYS A 484 -10.29 15.71 4.41
C LYS A 484 -8.84 15.23 4.48
N MET A 485 -7.89 16.15 4.30
CA MET A 485 -6.46 15.89 4.47
C MET A 485 -5.97 16.35 5.86
N PRO A 486 -4.97 15.67 6.46
CA PRO A 486 -4.33 16.12 7.69
C PRO A 486 -3.77 17.53 7.57
N MET A 487 -3.94 18.34 8.62
CA MET A 487 -3.58 19.77 8.62
C MET A 487 -2.08 20.01 8.34
N MET A 488 -1.20 19.11 8.79
CA MET A 488 0.24 19.17 8.47
C MET A 488 0.52 19.11 6.97
N TYR A 489 -0.20 18.28 6.22
CA TYR A 489 -0.04 18.18 4.77
C TYR A 489 -0.49 19.47 4.09
N ARG A 490 -1.61 20.04 4.54
CA ARG A 490 -2.16 21.31 4.01
C ARG A 490 -1.20 22.48 4.19
N ILE A 491 -0.52 22.56 5.34
CA ILE A 491 0.52 23.58 5.56
C ILE A 491 1.70 23.35 4.60
N GLY A 492 2.08 22.10 4.38
CA GLY A 492 3.16 21.73 3.45
C GLY A 492 2.90 22.18 2.01
N CYS A 493 1.69 21.98 1.49
CA CYS A 493 1.31 22.39 0.14
C CYS A 493 1.26 23.92 0.01
N LEU A 494 0.60 24.62 0.95
CA LEU A 494 0.52 26.08 0.99
C LEU A 494 1.91 26.73 1.01
N ARG A 495 2.86 26.15 1.74
CA ARG A 495 4.25 26.60 1.81
C ARG A 495 4.93 26.59 0.44
N ASP A 496 4.79 25.50 -0.30
CA ASP A 496 5.45 25.34 -1.60
C ASP A 496 4.86 26.29 -2.66
N ASP A 497 3.54 26.56 -2.57
CA ASP A 497 2.86 27.56 -3.38
C ASP A 497 3.39 28.98 -3.12
N VAL A 498 3.57 29.37 -1.84
CA VAL A 498 4.14 30.68 -1.48
C VAL A 498 5.56 30.85 -2.06
N VAL A 499 6.41 29.83 -1.97
CA VAL A 499 7.76 29.84 -2.56
C VAL A 499 7.68 30.04 -4.07
N PHE A 500 6.75 29.35 -4.73
CA PHE A 500 6.55 29.47 -6.17
C PHE A 500 6.09 30.88 -6.57
N PHE A 501 5.19 31.52 -5.82
CA PHE A 501 4.78 32.90 -6.08
C PHE A 501 5.94 33.90 -5.93
N ILE A 502 6.78 33.74 -4.90
CA ILE A 502 7.99 34.57 -4.73
C ILE A 502 8.92 34.38 -5.93
N TYR A 503 9.07 33.15 -6.41
CA TYR A 503 9.88 32.84 -7.58
C TYR A 503 9.31 33.46 -8.87
N LEU A 504 8.00 33.38 -9.10
CA LEU A 504 7.34 34.07 -10.23
C LEU A 504 7.59 35.58 -10.17
N TYR A 505 7.49 36.18 -8.99
CA TYR A 505 7.79 37.59 -8.78
C TYR A 505 9.24 37.93 -9.11
N GLN A 506 10.21 37.12 -8.63
CA GLN A 506 11.63 37.28 -8.96
C GLN A 506 11.88 37.19 -10.47
N ARG A 507 11.21 36.26 -11.16
CA ARG A 507 11.35 36.12 -12.62
C ARG A 507 10.75 37.31 -13.36
N TRP A 508 9.65 37.88 -12.88
CA TRP A 508 9.05 39.05 -13.50
C TRP A 508 9.94 40.30 -13.38
N ILE A 509 10.58 40.50 -12.23
CA ILE A 509 11.44 41.67 -11.99
C ILE A 509 12.85 41.52 -12.61
N TYR A 510 13.38 40.30 -12.69
CA TYR A 510 14.69 40.01 -13.30
C TYR A 510 14.49 39.54 -14.75
N ARG A 511 14.57 40.48 -15.71
CA ARG A 511 14.46 40.17 -17.15
C ARG A 511 15.48 39.10 -17.56
N VAL A 512 15.04 38.16 -18.40
CA VAL A 512 15.89 37.12 -18.98
C VAL A 512 16.96 37.78 -19.84
N ASP A 513 18.21 37.71 -19.39
CA ASP A 513 19.35 38.20 -20.15
C ASP A 513 19.65 37.20 -21.28
N LEU A 514 19.29 37.58 -22.52
CA LEU A 514 19.40 36.73 -23.71
C LEU A 514 20.87 36.45 -24.11
N THR A 515 21.80 37.30 -23.64
CA THR A 515 23.25 37.16 -23.87
C THR A 515 23.87 36.00 -23.08
N ARG A 516 23.13 35.44 -22.12
CA ARG A 516 23.66 34.47 -21.16
C ARG A 516 23.14 33.06 -21.42
N VAL A 517 24.04 32.10 -21.28
CA VAL A 517 23.85 30.68 -21.58
C VAL A 517 22.69 30.09 -20.75
N ASN A 518 21.68 29.53 -21.42
CA ASN A 518 20.48 28.96 -20.81
C ASN A 518 20.76 27.59 -20.13
N GLU A 519 19.71 26.97 -19.59
CA GLU A 519 19.73 25.67 -18.90
C GLU A 519 20.32 24.49 -19.71
N PHE A 520 20.54 24.66 -21.02
CA PHE A 520 21.10 23.68 -21.95
C PHE A 520 22.48 24.05 -22.50
N GLY A 521 23.11 25.12 -22.03
CA GLY A 521 24.39 25.53 -22.60
C GLY A 521 24.27 26.40 -23.86
N ILE A 522 23.09 26.99 -24.14
CA ILE A 522 22.81 27.76 -25.36
C ILE A 522 22.47 29.22 -24.98
N SER A 523 23.20 30.21 -25.48
CA SER A 523 22.82 31.63 -25.38
C SER A 523 21.70 31.94 -26.38
N GLY A 524 20.79 32.87 -26.07
CA GLY A 524 19.68 33.23 -26.96
C GLY A 524 20.09 33.98 -28.24
N GLU A 525 21.39 34.14 -28.49
CA GLU A 525 21.98 34.76 -29.67
C GLU A 525 22.42 33.74 -30.74
N ASP A 526 22.42 32.43 -30.44
CA ASP A 526 22.80 31.34 -31.36
C ASP A 526 21.65 30.39 -31.72
#